data_AF-A0A1B8AAR8-F1
#
_entry.id   AF-A0A1B8AAR8-F1
#
_cell.length_a   1.000
_cell.length_b   1.000
_cell.length_c   1.000
_cell.angle_alpha   90.00
_cell.angle_beta   90.00
_cell.angle_gamma   90.00
#
_symmetry.space_group_name_H-M   'P 1'
#
loop_
_entity.id
_entity.type
_entity.pdbx_description
1 polymer ?
#
loop_
_entity_poly.entity_id
_entity_poly.type
_entity_poly.pdbx_seq_one_letter_code
_entity_poly.pdbx_strand_id
1 'polypeptide(L)'
;MNIGVGVGDFIKILELVIQARKRFVDAPRQYDAISKDLRNFSNVVQDIDVLLSGWEPEIKQQESLKSISDDSICLLHDLLARLDKYRELGSSSTSMAQCAKKAWKRLNWDQDDVQDFRGRLSLNLELLNGIERQLYSQRSCRIEQDIHHLTERFNQQERYEILNWIGTVDHGSHQKHFI
;
A
#
# COMPACT_ATOMS: atom_id res chain seq x y z
N MET A 1 3.38 6.03 24.43
CA MET A 1 2.70 4.89 23.77
C MET A 1 2.70 5.17 22.28
N ASN A 2 3.62 4.57 21.53
CA ASN A 2 3.65 4.68 20.07
C ASN A 2 3.00 3.40 19.53
N ILE A 3 1.68 3.40 19.34
CA ILE A 3 1.01 2.35 18.58
C ILE A 3 1.23 2.74 17.12
N GLY A 4 2.46 2.51 16.65
CA GLY A 4 2.80 2.67 15.26
C GLY A 4 1.87 1.77 14.47
N VAL A 5 1.12 2.35 13.54
CA VAL A 5 0.43 1.59 12.51
C VAL A 5 1.50 0.84 11.77
N GLY A 6 1.55 -0.46 12.03
CA GLY A 6 2.63 -1.29 11.61
C GLY A 6 2.38 -1.68 10.18
N VAL A 7 3.40 -1.57 9.35
CA VAL A 7 3.61 -2.40 8.15
C VAL A 7 2.97 -3.81 8.29
N GLY A 8 2.98 -4.40 9.50
CA GLY A 8 2.28 -5.64 9.85
C GLY A 8 0.77 -5.71 9.54
N ASP A 9 0.01 -4.63 9.63
CA ASP A 9 -1.44 -4.63 9.34
C ASP A 9 -1.68 -4.83 7.83
N PHE A 10 -0.88 -4.18 6.98
CA PHE A 10 -0.94 -4.35 5.52
C PHE A 10 -0.41 -5.71 5.07
N ILE A 11 0.61 -6.25 5.75
CA ILE A 11 1.03 -7.64 5.56
C ILE A 11 -0.12 -8.60 5.86
N LYS A 12 -0.82 -8.41 7.00
CA LYS A 12 -1.97 -9.25 7.37
C LYS A 12 -3.09 -9.16 6.33
N ILE A 13 -3.39 -7.96 5.83
CA ILE A 13 -4.36 -7.78 4.74
C ILE A 13 -3.92 -8.55 3.49
N LEU A 14 -2.65 -8.42 3.09
CA LEU A 14 -2.11 -9.11 1.92
C LEU A 14 -2.26 -10.64 2.07
N GLU A 15 -1.97 -11.19 3.25
CA GLU A 15 -2.16 -12.60 3.54
C GLU A 15 -3.63 -13.03 3.38
N LEU A 16 -4.58 -12.26 3.93
CA LEU A 16 -6.00 -12.53 3.84
C LEU A 16 -6.52 -12.45 2.40
N VAL A 17 -6.08 -11.45 1.63
CA VAL A 17 -6.42 -11.33 0.20
C VAL A 17 -5.87 -12.50 -0.60
N ILE A 18 -4.62 -12.93 -0.36
CA ILE A 18 -4.04 -14.09 -1.03
C ILE A 18 -4.82 -15.36 -0.70
N GLN A 19 -5.23 -15.53 0.57
CA GLN A 19 -6.08 -16.65 0.96
C GLN A 19 -7.43 -16.62 0.24
N ALA A 20 -8.09 -15.46 0.19
CA ALA A 20 -9.35 -15.28 -0.53
C ALA A 20 -9.17 -15.63 -2.01
N ARG A 21 -8.18 -15.05 -2.69
CA ARG A 21 -7.87 -15.33 -4.10
C ARG A 21 -7.68 -16.82 -4.38
N LYS A 22 -6.99 -17.55 -3.49
CA LYS A 22 -6.84 -19.01 -3.61
C LYS A 22 -8.19 -19.74 -3.57
N ARG A 23 -9.15 -19.26 -2.76
CA ARG A 23 -10.50 -19.85 -2.71
C ARG A 23 -11.29 -19.58 -4.00
N PHE A 24 -11.03 -18.47 -4.67
CA PHE A 24 -11.70 -18.09 -5.93
C PHE A 24 -11.13 -18.74 -7.20
N VAL A 25 -10.05 -19.54 -7.13
CA VAL A 25 -9.43 -20.17 -8.32
C VAL A 25 -10.43 -21.04 -9.10
N ASP A 26 -11.28 -21.79 -8.40
CA ASP A 26 -12.30 -22.66 -9.00
C ASP A 26 -13.70 -22.01 -9.02
N ALA A 27 -13.79 -20.69 -8.79
CA ALA A 27 -15.07 -19.99 -8.73
C ALA A 27 -15.76 -19.96 -10.10
N PRO A 28 -17.10 -20.05 -10.14
CA PRO A 28 -17.87 -19.80 -11.35
C PRO A 28 -17.58 -18.41 -11.94
N ARG A 29 -17.66 -18.28 -13.27
CA ARG A 29 -17.38 -17.02 -14.01
C ARG A 29 -18.19 -15.82 -13.53
N GLN A 30 -19.34 -16.02 -12.91
CA GLN A 30 -20.15 -14.94 -12.34
C GLN A 30 -19.43 -14.15 -11.23
N TYR A 31 -18.39 -14.75 -10.60
CA TYR A 31 -17.57 -14.12 -9.56
C TYR A 31 -16.24 -13.55 -10.09
N ASP A 32 -16.06 -13.46 -11.41
CA ASP A 32 -14.82 -12.95 -12.02
C ASP A 32 -14.55 -11.49 -11.64
N ALA A 33 -15.60 -10.68 -11.47
CA ALA A 33 -15.48 -9.31 -10.97
C ALA A 33 -14.85 -9.26 -9.57
N ILE A 34 -15.35 -10.06 -8.62
CA ILE A 34 -14.76 -10.15 -7.28
C ILE A 34 -13.31 -10.62 -7.33
N SER A 35 -13.01 -11.59 -8.21
CA SER A 35 -11.63 -12.10 -8.37
C SER A 35 -10.68 -11.01 -8.87
N LYS A 36 -11.14 -10.14 -9.78
CA LYS A 36 -10.39 -8.97 -10.26
C LYS A 36 -10.23 -7.92 -9.16
N ASP A 37 -11.30 -7.64 -8.42
CA ASP A 37 -11.28 -6.67 -7.33
C ASP A 37 -10.30 -7.11 -6.23
N LEU A 38 -10.29 -8.40 -5.85
CA LEU A 38 -9.30 -8.98 -4.92
C LEU A 38 -7.86 -8.91 -5.44
N ARG A 39 -7.66 -9.05 -6.76
CA ARG A 39 -6.33 -8.86 -7.35
C ARG A 39 -5.87 -7.41 -7.23
N ASN A 40 -6.74 -6.46 -7.56
CA ASN A 40 -6.43 -5.03 -7.44
C ASN A 40 -6.15 -4.65 -5.99
N PHE A 41 -6.93 -5.20 -5.06
CA PHE A 41 -6.73 -5.04 -3.63
C PHE A 41 -5.33 -5.49 -3.19
N SER A 42 -4.90 -6.68 -3.66
CA SER A 42 -3.55 -7.20 -3.40
C SER A 42 -2.45 -6.28 -3.91
N ASN A 43 -2.63 -5.66 -5.08
CA ASN A 43 -1.63 -4.78 -5.68
C ASN A 43 -1.49 -3.50 -4.84
N VAL A 44 -2.60 -2.82 -4.57
CA VAL A 44 -2.59 -1.55 -3.83
C VAL A 44 -2.03 -1.72 -2.42
N VAL A 45 -2.38 -2.81 -1.74
CA VAL A 45 -1.84 -3.12 -0.40
C VAL A 45 -0.33 -3.33 -0.44
N GLN A 46 0.18 -3.99 -1.49
CA GLN A 46 1.62 -4.17 -1.68
C GLN A 46 2.33 -2.85 -2.02
N ASP A 47 1.70 -1.98 -2.81
CA ASP A 47 2.23 -0.66 -3.11
C ASP A 47 2.31 0.22 -1.84
N ILE A 48 1.28 0.18 -0.98
CA ILE A 48 1.29 0.84 0.32
C ILE A 48 2.41 0.29 1.23
N ASP A 49 2.60 -1.03 1.29
CA ASP A 49 3.67 -1.66 2.07
C ASP A 49 5.07 -1.16 1.65
N VAL A 50 5.30 -1.05 0.33
CA VAL A 50 6.54 -0.51 -0.24
C VAL A 50 6.69 0.99 0.06
N LEU A 51 5.59 1.75 0.04
CA LEU A 51 5.62 3.17 0.37
C LEU A 51 5.97 3.41 1.83
N LEU A 52 5.41 2.62 2.75
CA LEU A 52 5.67 2.69 4.20
C LEU A 52 7.03 2.11 4.59
N SER A 53 7.65 1.30 3.74
CA SER A 53 8.97 0.73 3.99
C SER A 53 10.05 1.82 4.09
N GLY A 54 10.58 2.01 5.30
CA GLY A 54 11.59 3.02 5.59
C GLY A 54 11.04 4.45 5.68
N TRP A 55 9.73 4.62 5.79
CA TRP A 55 9.09 5.92 5.92
C TRP A 55 8.00 5.92 7.00
N GLU A 56 8.08 6.87 7.93
CA GLU A 56 7.07 7.05 8.97
C GLU A 56 6.03 8.10 8.52
N PRO A 57 4.75 7.71 8.32
CA PRO A 57 3.69 8.62 7.94
C PRO A 57 3.28 9.53 9.10
N GLU A 58 2.63 10.66 8.78
CA GLU A 58 2.15 11.62 9.78
C GLU A 58 1.02 11.03 10.65
N ILE A 59 0.81 11.56 11.85
CA ILE A 59 -0.18 11.04 12.82
C ILE A 59 -1.59 10.90 12.19
N LYS A 60 -2.06 11.91 11.46
CA LYS A 60 -3.38 11.85 10.78
C LYS A 60 -3.47 10.74 9.73
N GLN A 61 -2.36 10.45 9.06
CA GLN A 61 -2.27 9.37 8.09
C GLN A 61 -2.23 8.02 8.77
N GLN A 62 -1.52 7.91 9.90
CA GLN A 62 -1.55 6.71 10.72
C GLN A 62 -2.98 6.39 11.13
N GLU A 63 -3.74 7.35 11.67
CA GLU A 63 -5.15 7.13 12.03
C GLU A 63 -6.00 6.65 10.83
N SER A 64 -5.81 7.26 9.66
CA SER A 64 -6.52 6.87 8.43
C SER A 64 -6.13 5.47 7.96
N LEU A 65 -4.83 5.17 7.91
CA LEU A 65 -4.27 3.86 7.56
C LEU A 65 -4.80 2.78 8.49
N LYS A 66 -4.85 3.06 9.79
CA LYS A 66 -5.38 2.13 10.79
C LYS A 66 -6.85 1.83 10.53
N SER A 67 -7.69 2.85 10.41
CA SER A 67 -9.13 2.68 10.14
C SER A 67 -9.36 1.86 8.88
N ILE A 68 -8.68 2.22 7.77
CA ILE A 68 -8.81 1.50 6.50
C ILE A 68 -8.33 0.05 6.64
N SER A 69 -7.25 -0.17 7.40
CA SER A 69 -6.70 -1.51 7.60
C SER A 69 -7.63 -2.40 8.42
N ASP A 70 -8.21 -1.87 9.50
CA ASP A 70 -9.16 -2.58 10.35
C ASP A 70 -10.42 -2.95 9.55
N ASP A 71 -10.95 -2.01 8.76
CA ASP A 71 -12.12 -2.23 7.90
C ASP A 71 -11.83 -3.30 6.82
N SER A 72 -10.64 -3.24 6.21
CA SER A 72 -10.17 -4.20 5.21
C SER A 72 -10.02 -5.61 5.80
N ILE A 73 -9.41 -5.73 6.98
CA ILE A 73 -9.25 -6.99 7.70
C ILE A 73 -10.62 -7.59 8.03
N CYS A 74 -11.55 -6.78 8.56
CA CYS A 74 -12.91 -7.23 8.86
C CYS A 74 -13.63 -7.74 7.60
N LEU A 75 -13.58 -6.98 6.50
CA LEU A 75 -14.20 -7.36 5.24
C LEU A 75 -13.66 -8.69 4.70
N LEU A 76 -12.34 -8.88 4.75
CA LEU A 76 -11.72 -10.11 4.24
C LEU A 76 -11.98 -11.31 5.15
N HIS A 77 -12.06 -11.10 6.47
CA HIS A 77 -12.50 -12.14 7.39
C HIS A 77 -13.95 -12.55 7.15
N ASP A 78 -14.87 -11.60 6.96
CA ASP A 78 -16.27 -11.88 6.61
C ASP A 78 -16.37 -12.74 5.35
N LEU A 79 -15.59 -12.39 4.31
CA LEU A 79 -15.52 -13.15 3.07
C LEU A 79 -15.04 -14.58 3.31
N LEU A 80 -13.91 -14.74 4.00
CA LEU A 80 -13.31 -16.05 4.26
C LEU A 80 -14.23 -16.94 5.11
N ALA A 81 -14.81 -16.39 6.17
CA ALA A 81 -15.76 -17.10 7.03
C ALA A 81 -16.99 -17.56 6.23
N ARG A 82 -17.52 -16.69 5.36
CA ARG A 82 -18.62 -17.05 4.48
C ARG A 82 -18.21 -18.18 3.53
N LEU A 83 -17.01 -18.15 2.94
CA LEU A 83 -16.53 -19.23 2.05
C LEU A 83 -16.27 -20.55 2.79
N ASP A 84 -15.76 -20.51 4.02
CA ASP A 84 -15.44 -21.71 4.80
C ASP A 84 -16.70 -22.49 5.23
N LYS A 85 -17.79 -21.79 5.57
CA LYS A 85 -19.09 -22.40 5.92
C LYS A 85 -19.59 -23.41 4.87
N TYR A 86 -19.26 -23.23 3.59
CA TYR A 86 -19.73 -24.10 2.51
C TYR A 86 -18.73 -25.20 2.12
N ARG A 87 -17.49 -25.13 2.61
CA ARG A 87 -16.47 -26.18 2.40
C ARG A 87 -16.69 -27.38 3.31
N GLU A 88 -17.10 -27.16 4.56
CA GLU A 88 -17.39 -28.22 5.55
C GLU A 88 -18.49 -29.18 5.07
N LEU A 89 -19.43 -28.67 4.27
CA LEU A 89 -20.54 -29.46 3.73
C LEU A 89 -20.11 -30.43 2.59
N GLY A 90 -18.90 -30.31 2.04
CA GLY A 90 -18.46 -30.93 0.79
C GLY A 90 -17.54 -32.15 0.88
N SER A 91 -17.32 -32.73 2.06
CA SER A 91 -16.22 -33.69 2.33
C SER A 91 -16.42 -35.14 1.85
N SER A 92 -17.05 -35.40 0.70
CA SER A 92 -17.12 -36.75 0.12
C SER A 92 -16.11 -36.97 -1.02
N SER A 93 -15.20 -37.93 -0.81
CA SER A 93 -14.16 -38.65 -1.61
C SER A 93 -13.97 -38.42 -3.13
N THR A 94 -14.41 -37.31 -3.71
CA THR A 94 -14.26 -36.98 -5.14
C THR A 94 -12.98 -36.17 -5.38
N SER A 95 -12.46 -36.13 -6.62
CA SER A 95 -11.29 -35.30 -6.99
C SER A 95 -11.43 -33.84 -6.52
N MET A 96 -10.32 -33.20 -6.13
CA MET A 96 -10.34 -31.87 -5.48
C MET A 96 -11.10 -30.80 -6.29
N ALA A 97 -10.91 -30.77 -7.61
CA ALA A 97 -11.59 -29.81 -8.49
C ALA A 97 -13.12 -30.05 -8.55
N GLN A 98 -13.56 -31.30 -8.45
CA GLN A 98 -14.99 -31.65 -8.48
C GLN A 98 -15.66 -31.34 -7.14
N CYS A 99 -14.95 -31.50 -6.02
CA CYS A 99 -15.37 -31.03 -4.71
C CYS A 99 -15.48 -29.51 -4.65
N ALA A 100 -14.51 -28.77 -5.20
CA ALA A 100 -14.56 -27.31 -5.28
C ALA A 100 -15.77 -26.83 -6.09
N LYS A 101 -16.02 -27.40 -7.28
CA LYS A 101 -17.21 -27.09 -8.08
C LYS A 101 -18.52 -27.38 -7.34
N LYS A 102 -18.59 -28.48 -6.57
CA LYS A 102 -19.77 -28.80 -5.74
C LYS A 102 -19.95 -27.79 -4.61
N ALA A 103 -18.87 -27.37 -3.94
CA ALA A 103 -18.91 -26.35 -2.90
C ALA A 103 -19.42 -25.01 -3.46
N TRP A 104 -18.93 -24.58 -4.61
CA TRP A 104 -19.42 -23.38 -5.31
C TRP A 104 -20.88 -23.49 -5.76
N LYS A 105 -21.33 -24.67 -6.20
CA LYS A 105 -22.76 -24.90 -6.51
C LYS A 105 -23.66 -24.86 -5.27
N ARG A 106 -23.12 -25.18 -4.10
CA ARG A 106 -23.83 -25.15 -2.80
C ARG A 106 -23.72 -23.81 -2.10
N LEU A 107 -22.80 -22.96 -2.54
CA LEU A 107 -22.68 -21.59 -2.08
C LEU A 107 -23.94 -20.83 -2.50
N ASN A 108 -24.90 -20.73 -1.58
CA ASN A 108 -26.12 -19.98 -1.78
C ASN A 108 -25.84 -18.49 -1.48
N TRP A 109 -25.06 -17.88 -2.38
CA TRP A 109 -24.86 -16.44 -2.39
C TRP A 109 -25.94 -15.83 -3.26
N ASP A 110 -26.90 -15.14 -2.67
CA ASP A 110 -27.89 -14.42 -3.48
C ASP A 110 -27.23 -13.21 -4.18
N GLN A 111 -27.94 -12.66 -5.16
CA GLN A 111 -27.41 -11.56 -5.95
C GLN A 111 -27.15 -10.32 -5.09
N ASP A 112 -27.99 -10.08 -4.09
CA ASP A 112 -27.91 -8.89 -3.23
C ASP A 112 -26.69 -8.95 -2.31
N ASP A 113 -26.42 -10.09 -1.68
CA ASP A 113 -25.22 -10.34 -0.88
C ASP A 113 -23.94 -10.18 -1.72
N VAL A 114 -23.95 -10.62 -2.98
CA VAL A 114 -22.80 -10.47 -3.88
C VAL A 114 -22.57 -9.00 -4.23
N GLN A 115 -23.63 -8.24 -4.49
CA GLN A 115 -23.52 -6.81 -4.77
C GLN A 115 -23.14 -6.01 -3.52
N ASP A 116 -23.67 -6.35 -2.35
CA ASP A 116 -23.29 -5.74 -1.07
C ASP A 116 -21.79 -5.93 -0.81
N PHE A 117 -21.32 -7.18 -0.90
CA PHE A 117 -19.91 -7.49 -0.71
C PHE A 117 -19.03 -6.73 -1.72
N ARG A 118 -19.44 -6.72 -2.99
CA ARG A 118 -18.71 -6.01 -4.04
C ARG A 118 -18.69 -4.49 -3.79
N GLY A 119 -19.79 -3.92 -3.31
CA GLY A 119 -19.87 -2.52 -2.91
C GLY A 119 -18.89 -2.19 -1.79
N ARG A 120 -18.91 -2.98 -0.72
CA ARG A 120 -17.96 -2.84 0.41
C ARG A 120 -16.50 -3.00 -0.04
N LEU A 121 -16.21 -3.96 -0.91
CA LEU A 121 -14.86 -4.22 -1.43
C LEU A 121 -14.39 -3.05 -2.31
N SER A 122 -15.27 -2.51 -3.15
CA SER A 122 -14.98 -1.37 -4.03
C SER A 122 -14.70 -0.11 -3.21
N LEU A 123 -15.51 0.17 -2.18
CA LEU A 123 -15.30 1.29 -1.26
C LEU A 123 -13.94 1.20 -0.54
N ASN A 124 -13.60 0.01 -0.03
CA ASN A 124 -12.28 -0.20 0.60
C ASN A 124 -11.15 -0.02 -0.41
N LEU A 125 -11.32 -0.51 -1.64
CA LEU A 125 -10.32 -0.33 -2.70
C LEU A 125 -10.13 1.15 -3.04
N GLU A 126 -11.21 1.94 -3.11
CA GLU A 126 -11.14 3.39 -3.34
C GLU A 126 -10.40 4.11 -2.20
N LEU A 127 -10.68 3.76 -0.94
CA LEU A 127 -9.98 4.30 0.22
C LEU A 127 -8.49 3.96 0.22
N LEU A 128 -8.15 2.71 -0.10
CA LEU A 128 -6.76 2.25 -0.23
C LEU A 128 -6.02 3.00 -1.35
N ASN A 129 -6.63 3.15 -2.53
CA ASN A 129 -6.05 3.94 -3.61
C ASN A 129 -5.87 5.41 -3.22
N GLY A 130 -6.81 5.97 -2.46
CA GLY A 130 -6.74 7.34 -1.97
C GLY A 130 -5.54 7.57 -1.06
N ILE A 131 -5.37 6.70 -0.05
CA ILE A 131 -4.26 6.81 0.88
C ILE A 131 -2.92 6.50 0.19
N GLU A 132 -2.87 5.54 -0.74
CA GLU A 132 -1.67 5.27 -1.55
C GLU A 132 -1.20 6.51 -2.33
N ARG A 133 -2.12 7.21 -3.03
CA ARG A 133 -1.79 8.45 -3.75
C ARG A 133 -1.31 9.55 -2.80
N GLN A 134 -1.93 9.67 -1.63
CA GLN A 134 -1.51 10.66 -0.63
C GLN A 134 -0.10 10.35 -0.12
N LEU A 135 0.18 9.09 0.17
CA LEU A 135 1.50 8.60 0.60
C LEU A 135 2.56 8.89 -0.47
N TYR A 136 2.28 8.54 -1.73
CA TYR A 136 3.18 8.80 -2.86
C TYR A 136 3.47 10.29 -3.06
N SER A 137 2.43 11.13 -3.03
CA SER A 137 2.55 12.59 -3.21
C SER A 137 3.45 13.22 -2.15
N GLN A 138 3.25 12.84 -0.88
CA GLN A 138 4.06 13.38 0.20
C GLN A 138 5.50 12.92 0.14
N ARG A 139 5.75 11.64 -0.17
CA ARG A 139 7.11 11.12 -0.37
C ARG A 139 7.81 11.87 -1.50
N SER A 140 7.11 12.12 -2.61
CA SER A 140 7.63 12.89 -3.74
C SER A 140 7.98 14.34 -3.35
N CYS A 141 7.09 15.01 -2.62
CA CYS A 141 7.33 16.39 -2.15
C CYS A 141 8.56 16.47 -1.22
N ARG A 142 8.77 15.50 -0.34
CA ARG A 142 9.98 15.45 0.50
C ARG A 142 11.25 15.23 -0.31
N ILE A 143 11.21 14.32 -1.30
CA ILE A 143 12.35 14.11 -2.21
C ILE A 143 12.68 15.40 -2.95
N GLU A 144 11.68 16.14 -3.44
CA GLU A 144 11.87 17.43 -4.09
C GLU A 144 12.50 18.46 -3.15
N GLN A 145 12.05 18.53 -1.88
CA GLN A 145 12.64 19.40 -0.86
C GLN A 145 14.10 19.04 -0.57
N ASP A 146 14.41 17.76 -0.40
CA ASP A 146 15.78 17.30 -0.15
C ASP A 146 16.71 17.63 -1.32
N ILE A 147 16.24 17.41 -2.56
CA ILE A 147 16.99 17.79 -3.78
C ILE A 147 17.21 19.30 -3.84
N HIS A 148 16.19 20.09 -3.52
CA HIS A 148 16.29 21.54 -3.49
C HIS A 148 17.32 22.01 -2.45
N HIS A 149 17.27 21.46 -1.24
CA HIS A 149 18.24 21.75 -0.18
C HIS A 149 19.67 21.35 -0.56
N LEU A 150 19.86 20.18 -1.18
CA LEU A 150 21.17 19.76 -1.67
C LEU A 150 21.71 20.71 -2.75
N THR A 151 20.87 21.07 -3.72
CA THR A 151 21.23 21.99 -4.80
C THR A 151 21.64 23.35 -4.26
N GLU A 152 20.87 23.89 -3.31
CA GLU A 152 21.19 25.17 -2.68
C GLU A 152 22.52 25.11 -1.91
N ARG A 153 22.77 24.01 -1.19
CA ARG A 153 24.05 23.81 -0.48
C ARG A 153 25.23 23.75 -1.45
N PHE A 154 25.10 23.05 -2.57
CA PHE A 154 26.13 23.00 -3.61
C PHE A 154 26.40 24.40 -4.18
N ASN A 155 25.35 25.15 -4.54
CA ASN A 155 25.48 26.51 -5.05
C ASN A 155 26.15 27.44 -4.04
N GLN A 156 25.84 27.31 -2.75
CA GLN A 156 26.47 28.08 -1.68
C GLN A 156 27.95 27.74 -1.54
N GLN A 157 28.31 26.45 -1.58
CA GLN A 157 29.69 25.98 -1.51
C GLN A 157 30.52 26.54 -2.67
N GLU A 158 30.02 26.46 -3.91
CA GLU A 158 30.70 27.04 -5.08
C GLU A 158 30.90 28.55 -4.92
N ARG A 159 29.89 29.27 -4.44
CA ARG A 159 30.01 30.72 -4.16
C ARG A 159 31.09 31.00 -3.11
N TYR A 160 31.15 30.22 -2.03
CA TYR A 160 32.19 30.37 -1.01
C TYR A 160 33.60 30.11 -1.57
N GLU A 161 33.76 29.09 -2.40
CA GLU A 161 35.05 28.77 -3.04
C GLU A 161 35.51 29.88 -3.98
N ILE A 162 34.61 30.42 -4.80
CA ILE A 162 34.89 31.56 -5.68
C ILE A 162 35.28 32.79 -4.85
N LEU A 163 34.52 33.12 -3.81
CA LEU A 163 34.82 34.27 -2.93
C LEU A 163 36.17 34.11 -2.23
N ASN A 164 36.50 32.91 -1.76
CA ASN A 164 37.79 32.63 -1.13
C ASN A 164 38.94 32.75 -2.12
N TRP A 165 38.76 32.26 -3.36
CA TRP A 165 39.76 32.44 -4.42
C TRP A 165 40.03 33.92 -4.71
N ILE A 166 38.98 34.73 -4.89
CA ILE A 166 39.12 36.18 -5.13
C ILE A 166 39.82 36.87 -3.94
N GLY A 167 39.39 36.60 -2.71
CA GLY A 167 40.02 37.18 -1.52
C GLY A 167 41.50 36.81 -1.39
N THR A 168 41.85 35.56 -1.68
CA THR A 168 43.25 35.09 -1.65
C THR A 168 44.11 35.79 -2.71
N VAL A 169 43.57 36.00 -3.91
CA VAL A 169 44.25 36.76 -4.98
C VAL A 169 44.47 38.21 -4.55
N ASP A 170 43.45 38.86 -3.97
CA ASP A 170 43.51 40.27 -3.59
C ASP A 170 44.50 40.52 -2.43
N HIS A 171 44.53 39.65 -1.41
CA HIS A 171 45.51 39.71 -0.34
C HIS A 171 46.95 39.41 -0.80
N GLY A 172 47.12 38.53 -1.81
CA GLY A 172 48.42 38.21 -2.40
C GLY A 172 49.04 39.34 -3.22
N SER A 173 48.22 40.19 -3.84
CA SER A 173 48.67 41.39 -4.57
C SER A 173 49.09 42.54 -3.64
N HIS A 174 48.45 42.71 -2.49
CA HIS A 174 48.78 43.78 -1.55
C HIS A 174 50.06 43.52 -0.74
N GLN A 175 50.45 42.25 -0.53
CA GLN A 175 51.71 41.92 0.17
C GLN A 175 52.98 42.16 -0.64
N LYS A 176 52.90 42.38 -1.97
CA LYS A 176 54.09 42.64 -2.81
C LYS A 176 54.50 44.12 -2.89
N HIS A 177 53.78 45.02 -2.22
CA HIS A 177 54.06 46.46 -2.24
C HIS A 177 54.70 47.00 -0.94
N PHE A 178 55.13 46.12 -0.03
CA PHE A 178 55.93 46.44 1.15
C PHE A 178 57.24 45.64 1.16
N ILE A 179 58.18 45.98 0.28
CA ILE A 179 59.62 45.69 0.43
C ILE A 179 60.37 46.94 0.00
#